data_AF-A0A9P6SR87-F1
#
_entry.id   AF-A0A9P6SR87-F1
#
_cell.length_a   1.000
_cell.length_b   1.000
_cell.length_c   1.000
_cell.angle_alpha   90.00
_cell.angle_beta   90.00
_cell.angle_gamma   90.00
#
_symmetry.space_group_name_H-M   'P 1'
#
loop_
_entity.id
_entity.type
_entity.pdbx_description
1 polymer ?
#
loop_
_entity_poly.entity_id
_entity_poly.type
_entity_poly.pdbx_seq_one_letter_code
_entity_poly.pdbx_strand_id
1 'polypeptide(L)'
;MFNRLSCLASLQDLTIGGTTLVLQLEAGLHKMEKLCNLESFRVRHLQTVLGDDEVRWLIGAWPKLKRARFESGSLAPPWLRYIRRQRPHLILC
;
A
#
# COMPACT_ATOMS: atom_id res chain seq x y z
N MET A 1 19.78 2.61 21.07
CA MET A 1 19.05 1.52 20.37
C MET A 1 18.14 2.09 19.26
N PHE A 2 18.62 3.06 18.48
CA PHE A 2 17.94 3.68 17.34
C PHE A 2 18.56 3.10 16.06
N ASN A 3 17.99 2.06 15.44
CA ASN A 3 18.52 1.67 14.11
C ASN A 3 17.59 0.85 13.21
N ARG A 4 16.41 0.42 13.66
CA ARG A 4 15.47 -0.31 12.78
C ARG A 4 14.31 0.52 12.25
N LEU A 5 13.86 1.52 13.01
CA LEU A 5 12.79 2.43 12.58
C LEU A 5 13.28 3.47 11.56
N SER A 6 14.54 3.91 11.64
CA SER A 6 15.14 4.85 10.68
C SER A 6 15.26 4.24 9.28
N CYS A 7 15.55 2.93 9.19
CA CYS A 7 15.60 2.20 7.91
C CYS A 7 14.22 2.12 7.23
N LEU A 8 13.14 2.09 8.01
CA LEU A 8 11.77 2.10 7.49
C LEU A 8 11.42 3.49 6.94
N ALA A 9 11.86 4.57 7.58
CA ALA A 9 11.65 5.91 7.06
C ALA A 9 12.38 6.16 5.73
N SER A 10 13.52 5.51 5.46
CA SER A 10 14.24 5.60 4.18
C SER A 10 13.71 4.69 3.07
N LEU A 11 12.73 3.85 3.38
CA LEU A 11 12.25 2.81 2.48
C LEU A 11 11.39 3.43 1.36
N GLN A 12 11.85 3.32 0.12
CA GLN A 12 11.18 3.89 -1.06
C GLN A 12 10.34 2.85 -1.83
N ASP A 13 10.76 1.59 -1.81
CA ASP A 13 10.12 0.49 -2.52
C ASP A 13 9.73 -0.63 -1.55
N LEU A 14 8.44 -0.91 -1.44
CA LEU A 14 7.91 -1.98 -0.60
C LEU A 14 7.16 -2.99 -1.46
N THR A 15 7.62 -4.24 -1.44
CA THR A 15 6.90 -5.35 -2.05
C THR A 15 6.41 -6.29 -0.98
N ILE A 16 5.12 -6.58 -0.99
CA ILE A 16 4.45 -7.50 -0.08
C ILE A 16 3.82 -8.59 -0.93
N GLY A 17 4.11 -9.85 -0.62
CA GLY A 17 3.54 -10.96 -1.37
C GLY A 17 3.85 -12.33 -0.77
N GLY A 18 2.93 -13.27 -0.95
CA GLY A 18 3.00 -14.61 -0.39
C GLY A 18 1.74 -15.42 -0.68
N THR A 19 1.85 -16.75 -0.66
CA THR A 19 0.77 -17.70 -1.05
C THR A 19 -0.49 -17.62 -0.19
N THR A 20 -0.42 -16.97 0.97
CA THR A 20 -1.52 -16.79 1.93
C THR A 20 -1.36 -15.45 2.63
N LEU A 21 -1.32 -14.36 1.85
CA LEU A 21 -1.36 -13.01 2.44
C LEU A 21 -2.80 -12.67 2.81
N VAL A 22 -3.24 -13.22 3.95
CA VAL A 22 -4.38 -12.68 4.68
C VAL A 22 -3.86 -11.42 5.34
N LEU A 23 -4.11 -10.31 4.67
CA LEU A 23 -3.72 -8.99 5.14
C LEU A 23 -4.53 -8.67 6.41
N GLN A 24 -4.03 -9.07 7.59
CA GLN A 24 -4.44 -8.49 8.87
C GLN A 24 -3.90 -7.05 8.94
N LEU A 25 -4.47 -6.21 8.06
CA LEU A 25 -3.97 -4.87 7.78
C LEU A 25 -4.00 -4.04 9.06
N GLU A 26 -5.05 -4.08 9.87
CA GLU A 26 -5.21 -3.20 11.04
C GLU A 26 -3.95 -3.06 11.93
N ALA A 27 -3.26 -4.16 12.25
CA ALA A 27 -2.04 -4.12 13.07
C ALA A 27 -0.77 -3.74 12.27
N GLY A 28 -0.74 -4.03 10.96
CA GLY A 28 0.36 -3.69 10.05
C GLY A 28 0.32 -2.24 9.59
N LEU A 29 -0.88 -1.68 9.38
CA LEU A 29 -1.14 -0.34 8.86
C LEU A 29 -0.47 0.74 9.70
N HIS A 30 -0.63 0.68 11.02
CA HIS A 30 0.01 1.64 11.94
C HIS A 30 1.54 1.63 11.88
N LYS A 31 2.16 0.49 11.55
CA LYS A 31 3.62 0.41 11.38
C LYS A 31 4.04 0.92 10.00
N MET A 32 3.20 0.71 9.00
CA MET A 32 3.44 1.10 7.61
C MET A 32 3.24 2.60 7.35
N GLU A 33 2.43 3.27 8.15
CA GLU A 33 2.28 4.74 8.11
C GLU A 33 3.61 5.47 8.37
N LYS A 34 4.54 4.82 9.07
CA LYS A 34 5.90 5.35 9.32
C LYS A 34 6.77 5.39 8.05
N LEU A 35 6.34 4.78 6.95
CA LEU A 35 7.04 4.76 5.66
C LEU A 35 6.74 6.03 4.85
N CYS A 36 7.04 7.20 5.41
CA CYS A 36 6.69 8.48 4.80
C CYS A 36 7.41 8.79 3.47
N ASN A 37 8.51 8.10 3.17
CA ASN A 37 9.26 8.23 1.92
C ASN A 37 8.95 7.13 0.90
N LEU A 38 7.92 6.32 1.13
CA LEU A 38 7.55 5.27 0.20
C LEU A 38 7.06 5.88 -1.12
N GLU A 39 7.74 5.55 -2.21
CA GLU A 39 7.39 5.98 -3.56
C GLU A 39 6.70 4.88 -4.37
N SER A 40 6.91 3.62 -3.99
CA SER A 40 6.55 2.47 -4.77
C SER A 40 6.08 1.33 -3.87
N PHE A 41 4.85 0.90 -4.09
CA PHE A 41 4.20 -0.15 -3.34
C PHE A 41 3.75 -1.25 -4.30
N ARG A 42 4.09 -2.50 -4.01
CA ARG A 42 3.67 -3.64 -4.81
C ARG A 42 3.08 -4.71 -3.93
N VAL A 43 1.91 -5.20 -4.32
CA VAL A 43 1.25 -6.35 -3.71
C VAL A 43 1.20 -7.49 -4.72
N ARG A 44 1.75 -8.64 -4.34
CA ARG A 44 1.70 -9.89 -5.12
C ARG A 44 0.84 -10.93 -4.38
N HIS A 45 0.08 -11.71 -5.12
CA HIS A 45 -0.74 -12.81 -4.57
C HIS A 45 -1.68 -12.39 -3.43
N LEU A 46 -2.43 -11.30 -3.62
CA LEU A 46 -3.48 -10.94 -2.69
C LEU A 46 -4.70 -11.83 -2.92
N GLN A 47 -4.96 -12.72 -1.97
CA GLN A 47 -6.12 -13.61 -1.99
C GLN A 47 -7.39 -12.94 -1.46
N THR A 48 -7.25 -11.80 -0.78
CA THR A 48 -8.36 -11.05 -0.19
C THR A 48 -8.66 -9.78 -0.99
N VAL A 49 -9.94 -9.43 -1.11
CA VAL A 49 -10.36 -8.13 -1.67
C VAL A 49 -10.06 -7.06 -0.63
N LEU A 50 -9.44 -5.94 -1.04
CA LEU A 50 -9.27 -4.79 -0.15
C LEU A 50 -10.64 -4.13 0.09
N GLY A 51 -11.00 -3.91 1.35
CA GLY A 51 -12.20 -3.19 1.74
C GLY A 51 -12.04 -1.67 1.63
N ASP A 52 -13.11 -0.97 2.03
CA ASP A 52 -13.23 0.49 1.98
C ASP A 52 -12.13 1.17 2.83
N ASP A 53 -11.96 0.70 4.06
CA ASP A 53 -11.05 1.30 5.04
C ASP A 53 -9.59 1.09 4.65
N GLU A 54 -9.26 -0.08 4.09
CA GLU A 54 -7.90 -0.38 3.66
C GLU A 54 -7.49 0.43 2.43
N VAL A 55 -8.43 0.64 1.48
CA VAL A 55 -8.17 1.50 0.32
C VAL A 55 -8.02 2.96 0.73
N ARG A 56 -8.90 3.46 1.62
CA ARG A 56 -8.78 4.82 2.17
C ARG A 56 -7.46 5.02 2.89
N TRP A 57 -7.07 4.06 3.72
CA TRP A 57 -5.78 4.10 4.39
C TRP A 57 -4.62 4.12 3.39
N LEU A 58 -4.64 3.27 2.35
CA LEU A 58 -3.54 3.17 1.37
C LEU A 58 -3.34 4.49 0.62
N ILE A 59 -4.42 5.21 0.37
CA ILE A 59 -4.39 6.54 -0.24
C ILE A 59 -3.77 7.56 0.71
N GLY A 60 -4.17 7.56 1.99
CA GLY A 60 -3.78 8.56 2.99
C GLY A 60 -2.42 8.35 3.65
N ALA A 61 -1.96 7.11 3.79
CA ALA A 61 -0.80 6.77 4.61
C ALA A 61 0.54 7.18 3.98
N TRP A 62 0.63 7.28 2.65
CA TRP A 62 1.90 7.48 1.95
C TRP A 62 1.86 8.67 0.99
N PRO A 63 2.07 9.90 1.45
CA PRO A 63 1.94 11.11 0.62
C PRO A 63 2.91 11.15 -0.57
N LYS A 64 4.05 10.45 -0.50
CA LYS A 64 5.05 10.39 -1.59
C LYS A 64 4.87 9.21 -2.55
N LEU A 65 3.85 8.38 -2.37
CA LEU A 65 3.59 7.24 -3.23
C LEU A 65 3.31 7.68 -4.67
N LYS A 66 4.13 7.19 -5.60
CA LYS A 66 4.05 7.44 -7.05
C LYS A 66 3.52 6.23 -7.80
N ARG A 67 3.82 5.02 -7.31
CA ARG A 67 3.45 3.76 -7.97
C ARG A 67 2.81 2.80 -6.97
N ALA A 68 1.65 2.27 -7.31
CA ALA A 68 1.04 1.17 -6.58
C ALA A 68 0.65 0.07 -7.57
N ARG A 69 1.14 -1.14 -7.35
CA ARG A 69 0.90 -2.28 -8.23
C ARG A 69 0.17 -3.40 -7.49
N PHE A 70 -0.93 -3.89 -8.04
CA PHE A 70 -1.73 -4.97 -7.46
C PHE A 70 -1.84 -6.12 -8.47
N GLU A 71 -0.95 -7.11 -8.36
CA GLU A 71 -0.78 -8.15 -9.41
C GLU A 71 -1.89 -9.23 -9.42
N SER A 72 -2.86 -9.21 -8.50
CA SER A 72 -3.86 -10.29 -8.37
C SER A 72 -5.25 -9.79 -8.02
N GLY A 73 -6.03 -9.33 -9.01
CA GLY A 73 -7.51 -9.22 -8.97
C GLY A 73 -8.20 -8.48 -7.80
N SER A 74 -7.43 -7.91 -6.87
CA SER A 74 -7.89 -7.63 -5.52
C SER A 74 -8.37 -6.21 -5.31
N LEU A 75 -8.22 -5.37 -6.33
CA LEU A 75 -8.71 -4.00 -6.34
C LEU A 75 -9.91 -3.90 -7.29
N ALA A 76 -11.12 -3.80 -6.72
CA ALA A 76 -12.33 -3.70 -7.49
C ALA A 76 -12.35 -2.42 -8.37
N PRO A 77 -13.02 -2.42 -9.54
CA PRO A 77 -13.08 -1.25 -10.44
C PRO A 77 -13.55 0.07 -9.80
N PRO A 78 -14.48 0.09 -8.82
CA PRO A 78 -14.84 1.30 -8.10
C PRO A 78 -13.66 1.92 -7.35
N TRP A 79 -12.79 1.10 -6.75
CA TRP A 79 -11.61 1.54 -6.02
C TRP A 79 -10.54 2.13 -6.93
N LEU A 80 -10.33 1.54 -8.11
CA LEU A 80 -9.46 2.13 -9.12
C LEU A 80 -9.88 3.56 -9.47
N ARG A 81 -11.19 3.81 -9.64
CA ARG A 81 -11.72 5.15 -9.92
C ARG A 81 -11.55 6.09 -8.73
N TYR A 82 -11.82 5.61 -7.52
CA TYR A 82 -11.67 6.39 -6.29
C TYR A 82 -10.21 6.83 -6.07
N ILE A 83 -9.26 5.90 -6.18
CA ILE A 83 -7.83 6.19 -6.04
C ILE A 83 -7.37 7.19 -7.11
N ARG A 84 -7.78 7.00 -8.38
CA ARG A 84 -7.44 7.95 -9.45
C ARG A 84 -7.98 9.36 -9.20
N ARG A 85 -9.16 9.50 -8.59
CA ARG A 85 -9.72 10.81 -8.21
C ARG A 85 -8.93 11.47 -7.08
N GLN A 86 -8.55 10.70 -6.07
CA GLN A 86 -7.80 11.22 -4.91
C GLN A 86 -6.33 11.49 -5.22
N ARG A 87 -5.71 10.64 -6.06
CA ARG A 87 -4.29 10.70 -6.41
C ARG A 87 -4.11 10.48 -7.91
N PRO A 88 -4.37 11.51 -8.73
CA PRO A 88 -4.26 11.40 -10.20
C PRO A 88 -2.83 11.10 -10.68
N HIS A 89 -1.83 11.48 -9.88
CA HIS A 89 -0.42 11.22 -10.17
C HIS A 89 0.04 9.80 -9.79
N LEU A 90 -0.81 9.02 -9.11
CA LEU A 90 -0.47 7.66 -8.71
C LEU A 90 -0.66 6.71 -9.89
N ILE A 91 0.42 6.07 -10.29
CA ILE A 91 0.40 5.04 -11.32
C ILE A 91 -0.09 3.73 -10.69
N LEU A 92 -1.28 3.29 -11.11
CA LEU A 92 -1.88 2.01 -10.74
C LEU A 92 -1.60 0.98 -11.84
N CYS A 93 -0.83 -0.06 -11.50
CA CYS A 93 -0.43 -1.14 -12.42
C CYS A 93 -0.85 -2.54 -11.94
#